data_AF-A0A950VXR5-F1
#
_entry.id   AF-A0A950VXR5-F1
#
_cell.length_a   1.000
_cell.length_b   1.000
_cell.length_c   1.000
_cell.angle_alpha   90.00
_cell.angle_beta   90.00
_cell.angle_gamma   90.00
#
_symmetry.space_group_name_H-M   'P 1'
#
loop_
_entity.id
_entity.type
_entity.pdbx_description
1 polymer ?
#
loop_
_entity_poly.entity_id
_entity_poly.type
_entity_poly.pdbx_seq_one_letter_code
_entity_poly.pdbx_strand_id
1 'polypeptide(L)'
;MNWPVGPSIAEERADAVRKLVPSQPETGWRHNGLLLRIVFTVLAAIAVSAAFGFFALLLLPKGILTAVLAIGAAEWLIVKHRFFRTGVESALWLFGTFAFIFGLPSQGKVEALLVFAAAAALSGWRMRNEFFGALAAILVVVYVAAKWDHTPILAMSVAALIAIAAAFALRRVWQRPSNERLFAGLALVMPVTGYLSTIALRMFQTTFVMNLEVAAILGITAAILLATGIIWRDRVLLISATLSIACAAIELRQLFDYPAEAKLIGAGIAVFAIAVTLERALRRKTRGLVVTTVATNPYDEAMQIGGILTVAPHGSAPPAHAHTGPVLEDSTSATDKSFGGAGAGGGY
;
A
#
# COMPACT_ATOMS: atom_id res chain seq x y z
N MET A 1 19.05 8.56 54.29
CA MET A 1 19.06 7.28 53.54
C MET A 1 18.16 7.47 52.34
N ASN A 2 18.74 7.67 51.16
CA ASN A 2 17.98 7.78 49.91
C ASN A 2 17.88 6.37 49.33
N TRP A 3 16.68 5.79 49.35
CA TRP A 3 16.41 4.54 48.66
C TRP A 3 16.46 4.79 47.15
N PRO A 4 17.16 3.95 46.36
CA PRO A 4 17.12 4.06 44.91
C PRO A 4 15.67 3.80 44.46
N VAL A 5 15.07 4.80 43.83
CA VAL A 5 13.75 4.68 43.21
C VAL A 5 13.90 3.69 42.07
N GLY A 6 13.28 2.52 42.21
CA GLY A 6 13.25 1.51 41.15
C GLY A 6 12.59 2.05 39.87
N PRO A 7 12.83 1.41 38.72
CA PRO A 7 12.22 1.83 37.46
C PRO A 7 10.70 1.88 37.60
N SER A 8 10.11 2.93 37.02
CA SER A 8 8.67 3.06 37.04
C SER A 8 8.01 1.91 36.27
N ILE A 9 6.77 1.57 36.62
CA ILE A 9 5.99 0.55 35.89
C ILE A 9 5.88 0.89 34.39
N ALA A 10 5.97 2.17 34.03
CA ALA A 10 6.02 2.63 32.65
C ALA A 10 7.32 2.23 31.95
N GLU A 11 8.46 2.33 32.63
CA GLU A 11 9.78 1.90 32.12
C GLU A 11 9.87 0.38 32.00
N GLU A 12 9.37 -0.38 32.99
CA GLU A 12 9.32 -1.84 32.89
C GLU A 12 8.45 -2.32 31.72
N ARG A 13 7.32 -1.65 31.48
CA ARG A 13 6.46 -1.94 30.32
C ARG A 13 7.11 -1.54 29.01
N ALA A 14 7.81 -0.41 28.96
CA ALA A 14 8.55 0.02 27.78
C ALA A 14 9.68 -0.97 27.44
N ASP A 15 10.40 -1.46 28.45
CA ASP A 15 11.46 -2.46 28.27
C ASP A 15 10.91 -3.84 27.89
N ALA A 16 9.77 -4.26 28.44
CA ALA A 16 9.10 -5.48 28.02
C ALA A 16 8.66 -5.41 26.55
N VAL A 17 8.13 -4.26 26.11
CA VAL A 17 7.80 -4.02 24.70
C VAL A 17 9.07 -3.99 23.84
N ARG A 18 10.15 -3.36 24.31
CA ARG A 18 11.43 -3.29 23.60
C ARG A 18 12.11 -4.65 23.43
N LYS A 19 11.91 -5.57 24.40
CA LYS A 19 12.36 -6.97 24.30
C LYS A 19 11.51 -7.82 23.35
N LEU A 20 10.22 -7.48 23.20
CA LEU A 20 9.29 -8.17 22.29
C LEU A 20 9.38 -7.67 20.84
N VAL A 21 9.75 -6.40 20.66
CA VAL A 21 10.06 -5.84 19.34
C VAL A 21 11.47 -6.30 18.99
N PRO A 22 11.66 -7.23 18.04
CA PRO A 22 13.01 -7.58 17.60
C PRO A 22 13.69 -6.27 17.22
N SER A 23 14.84 -5.99 17.84
CA SER A 23 15.69 -4.86 17.50
C SER A 23 15.78 -4.84 15.98
N GLN A 24 15.15 -3.82 15.36
CA GLN A 24 15.25 -3.69 13.92
C GLN A 24 16.76 -3.68 13.64
N PRO A 25 17.26 -4.61 12.81
CA PRO A 25 18.67 -4.55 12.44
C PRO A 25 18.93 -3.13 11.98
N GLU A 26 19.98 -2.49 12.47
CA GLU A 26 20.42 -1.17 12.01
C GLU A 26 20.80 -1.31 10.54
N THR A 27 19.79 -1.32 9.68
CA THR A 27 19.97 -1.25 8.26
C THR A 27 20.44 0.19 8.04
N GLY A 28 21.66 0.38 7.52
CA GLY A 28 22.23 1.70 7.19
C GLY A 28 21.49 2.44 6.06
N TRP A 29 20.18 2.20 5.94
CA TRP A 29 19.27 2.69 4.92
C TRP A 29 18.42 3.78 5.57
N ARG A 30 18.48 4.99 5.02
CA ARG A 30 17.74 6.14 5.55
C ARG A 30 16.27 5.98 5.20
N HIS A 31 15.42 5.90 6.22
CA HIS A 31 13.97 5.85 6.09
C HIS A 31 13.39 7.16 6.63
N ASN A 32 12.50 7.77 5.85
CA ASN A 32 11.81 9.00 6.27
C ASN A 32 10.43 8.68 6.87
N GLY A 33 9.93 9.54 7.77
CA GLY A 33 8.54 9.53 8.22
C GLY A 33 7.55 9.75 7.07
N LEU A 34 6.28 9.38 7.26
CA LEU A 34 5.29 9.35 6.18
C LEU A 34 5.03 10.75 5.61
N LEU A 35 4.94 11.76 6.47
CA LEU A 35 4.73 13.14 6.07
C LEU A 35 5.88 13.66 5.21
N LEU A 36 7.12 13.41 5.62
CA LEU A 36 8.31 13.82 4.87
C LEU A 36 8.37 13.13 3.50
N ARG A 37 7.95 11.86 3.40
CA ARG A 37 7.83 11.17 2.10
C ARG A 37 6.81 11.84 1.19
N ILE A 38 5.65 12.26 1.71
CA ILE A 38 4.65 12.98 0.92
C ILE A 38 5.25 14.28 0.39
N VAL A 39 5.83 15.09 1.28
CA VAL A 39 6.43 16.40 0.91
C VAL A 39 7.52 16.21 -0.16
N PHE A 40 8.42 15.25 0.04
CA PHE A 40 9.48 14.96 -0.93
C PHE A 40 8.97 14.38 -2.25
N THR A 41 7.90 13.58 -2.22
CA THR A 41 7.24 13.10 -3.44
C THR A 41 6.67 14.26 -4.24
N VAL A 42 6.00 15.20 -3.58
CA VAL A 42 5.43 16.40 -4.21
C VAL A 42 6.55 17.29 -4.77
N LEU A 43 7.61 17.53 -4.00
CA LEU A 43 8.76 18.32 -4.46
C LEU A 43 9.44 17.68 -5.68
N ALA A 44 9.61 16.35 -5.69
CA ALA A 44 10.16 15.63 -6.83
C ALA A 44 9.23 15.73 -8.05
N ALA A 45 7.91 15.65 -7.87
CA ALA A 45 6.94 15.85 -8.94
C ALA A 45 7.04 17.25 -9.57
N ILE A 46 7.15 18.28 -8.72
CA ILE A 46 7.34 19.68 -9.16
C ILE A 46 8.66 19.81 -9.93
N ALA A 47 9.75 19.25 -9.42
CA ALA A 47 11.07 19.30 -10.06
C ALA A 47 11.06 18.64 -11.45
N VAL A 48 10.44 17.46 -11.58
CA VAL A 48 10.30 16.77 -12.87
C VAL A 48 9.43 17.58 -13.84
N SER A 49 8.34 18.16 -13.35
CA SER A 49 7.46 19.01 -14.15
C SER A 49 8.17 20.28 -14.64
N ALA A 50 8.99 20.89 -13.78
CA ALA A 50 9.82 22.05 -14.13
C ALA A 50 10.88 21.69 -15.16
N ALA A 51 11.56 20.55 -15.02
CA ALA A 51 12.52 20.06 -16.03
C ALA A 51 11.85 19.80 -17.38
N PHE A 52 10.65 19.19 -17.37
CA PHE A 52 9.87 18.97 -18.59
C PHE A 52 9.49 20.28 -19.28
N GLY A 53 9.03 21.27 -18.51
CA GLY A 53 8.72 22.61 -19.01
C GLY A 53 9.96 23.34 -19.56
N PHE A 54 11.09 23.25 -18.86
CA PHE A 54 12.36 23.84 -19.29
C PHE A 54 12.83 23.26 -20.63
N PHE A 55 12.85 21.94 -20.79
CA PHE A 55 13.21 21.34 -22.09
C PHE A 55 12.19 21.65 -23.19
N ALA A 56 10.91 21.83 -22.84
CA ALA A 56 9.90 22.28 -23.78
C ALA A 56 10.19 23.70 -24.31
N LEU A 57 10.60 24.62 -23.43
CA LEU A 57 10.99 25.99 -23.81
C LEU A 57 12.22 26.02 -24.71
N LEU A 58 13.15 25.07 -24.53
CA LEU A 58 14.34 24.92 -25.37
C LEU A 58 14.10 24.19 -26.70
N LEU A 59 12.85 23.81 -27.01
CA LEU A 59 12.49 23.02 -28.20
C LEU A 59 13.26 21.69 -28.31
N LEU A 60 13.73 21.16 -27.18
CA LEU A 60 14.43 19.88 -27.10
C LEU A 60 13.43 18.72 -26.97
N PRO A 61 13.85 17.46 -27.19
CA PRO A 61 13.02 16.27 -26.96
C PRO A 61 12.72 16.09 -25.46
N LYS A 62 11.77 16.90 -24.96
CA LYS A 62 11.46 17.11 -23.54
C LYS A 62 11.17 15.82 -22.79
N GLY A 63 10.44 14.88 -23.37
CA GLY A 63 10.07 13.65 -22.68
C GLY A 63 11.26 12.73 -22.44
N ILE A 64 12.08 12.49 -23.47
CA ILE A 64 13.26 11.63 -23.37
C ILE A 64 14.29 12.23 -22.41
N LEU A 65 14.59 13.53 -22.55
CA LEU A 65 15.59 14.19 -21.71
C LEU A 65 15.15 14.25 -20.24
N THR A 66 13.88 14.59 -19.98
CA THR A 66 13.35 14.59 -18.61
C THR A 66 13.38 13.19 -18.01
N ALA A 67 13.03 12.17 -18.78
CA ALA A 67 13.05 10.79 -18.32
C ALA A 67 14.45 10.31 -17.97
N VAL A 68 15.42 10.54 -18.84
CA VAL A 68 16.83 10.18 -18.60
C VAL A 68 17.36 10.90 -17.36
N LEU A 69 17.06 12.19 -17.23
CA LEU A 69 17.49 12.99 -16.07
C LEU A 69 16.84 12.48 -14.77
N ALA A 70 15.53 12.25 -14.77
CA ALA A 70 14.79 11.83 -13.58
C ALA A 70 15.12 10.39 -13.17
N ILE A 71 15.12 9.43 -14.10
CA ILE A 71 15.46 8.02 -13.83
C ILE A 71 16.93 7.91 -13.45
N GLY A 72 17.82 8.63 -14.15
CA GLY A 72 19.25 8.68 -13.83
C GLY A 72 19.51 9.24 -12.43
N ALA A 73 18.86 10.34 -12.06
CA ALA A 73 18.94 10.91 -10.71
C ALA A 73 18.40 9.93 -9.65
N ALA A 74 17.30 9.24 -9.93
CA ALA A 74 16.73 8.25 -9.03
C ALA A 74 17.69 7.06 -8.80
N GLU A 75 18.24 6.47 -9.87
CA GLU A 75 19.20 5.38 -9.76
C GLU A 75 20.50 5.84 -9.07
N TRP A 76 20.96 7.06 -9.33
CA TRP A 76 22.11 7.65 -8.64
C TRP A 76 21.88 7.82 -7.14
N LEU A 77 20.70 8.30 -6.72
CA LEU A 77 20.30 8.40 -5.31
C LEU A 77 20.22 7.03 -4.64
N ILE A 78 19.71 6.03 -5.34
CA ILE A 78 19.60 4.65 -4.83
C ILE A 78 20.98 4.01 -4.66
N VAL A 79 21.82 4.05 -5.71
CA VAL A 79 23.10 3.35 -5.73
C VAL A 79 24.12 4.04 -4.82
N LYS A 80 24.27 5.36 -4.94
CA LYS A 80 25.34 6.10 -4.24
C LYS A 80 24.96 6.49 -2.82
N HIS A 81 23.71 6.90 -2.60
CA HIS A 81 23.27 7.45 -1.32
C HIS A 81 22.38 6.50 -0.51
N ARG A 82 22.06 5.31 -1.05
CA ARG A 82 21.22 4.31 -0.40
C ARG A 82 19.88 4.86 0.09
N PHE A 83 19.33 5.84 -0.65
CA PHE A 83 17.98 6.35 -0.39
C PHE A 83 16.98 5.27 -0.78
N PHE A 84 16.25 4.75 0.20
CA PHE A 84 15.22 3.75 -0.02
C PHE A 84 13.97 4.10 0.77
N ARG A 85 12.83 4.16 0.09
CA ARG A 85 11.53 4.60 0.63
C ARG A 85 11.54 6.05 1.14
N THR A 86 12.30 6.95 0.51
CA THR A 86 12.28 8.36 0.91
C THR A 86 11.18 9.16 0.22
N GLY A 87 10.56 8.58 -0.81
CA GLY A 87 9.53 9.22 -1.64
C GLY A 87 10.12 9.87 -2.90
N VAL A 88 11.32 10.45 -2.78
CA VAL A 88 12.03 11.13 -3.90
C VAL A 88 12.33 10.15 -5.02
N GLU A 89 12.98 9.02 -4.71
CA GLU A 89 13.41 8.07 -5.74
C GLU A 89 12.21 7.46 -6.48
N SER A 90 11.14 7.15 -5.75
CA SER A 90 9.91 6.62 -6.30
C SER A 90 9.18 7.62 -7.18
N ALA A 91 9.15 8.90 -6.78
CA ALA A 91 8.56 9.97 -7.55
C ALA A 91 9.34 10.23 -8.83
N LEU A 92 10.67 10.35 -8.75
CA LEU A 92 11.54 10.55 -9.90
C LEU A 92 11.40 9.43 -10.94
N TRP A 93 11.34 8.17 -10.49
CA TRP A 93 11.10 7.04 -11.39
C TRP A 93 9.72 7.10 -12.06
N LEU A 94 8.65 7.33 -11.27
CA LEU A 94 7.29 7.39 -11.80
C LEU A 94 7.12 8.56 -12.77
N PHE A 95 7.40 9.78 -12.33
CA PHE A 95 7.23 10.98 -13.13
C PHE A 95 8.23 11.05 -14.28
N GLY A 96 9.44 10.51 -14.12
CA GLY A 96 10.40 10.34 -15.22
C GLY A 96 9.85 9.43 -16.32
N THR A 97 9.25 8.29 -15.93
CA THR A 97 8.62 7.39 -16.91
C THR A 97 7.38 8.03 -17.53
N PHE A 98 6.59 8.80 -16.77
CA PHE A 98 5.46 9.55 -17.33
C PHE A 98 5.92 10.61 -18.32
N ALA A 99 6.98 11.35 -18.01
CA ALA A 99 7.58 12.33 -18.91
C ALA A 99 8.06 11.66 -20.22
N PHE A 100 8.66 10.47 -20.14
CA PHE A 100 9.01 9.68 -21.34
C PHE A 100 7.78 9.43 -22.21
N ILE A 101 6.69 8.95 -21.62
CA ILE A 101 5.44 8.62 -22.31
C ILE A 101 4.82 9.86 -22.94
N PHE A 102 4.75 10.98 -22.22
CA PHE A 102 4.31 12.26 -22.77
C PHE A 102 5.22 12.78 -23.88
N GLY A 103 6.47 12.31 -23.98
CA GLY A 103 7.35 12.62 -25.10
C GLY A 103 7.03 11.88 -26.40
N LEU A 104 6.24 10.80 -26.33
CA LEU A 104 5.93 9.97 -27.50
C LEU A 104 4.84 10.63 -28.36
N PRO A 105 4.89 10.46 -29.70
CA PRO A 105 3.95 11.09 -30.63
C PRO A 105 2.50 10.56 -30.53
N SER A 106 2.23 9.54 -29.72
CA SER A 106 0.90 8.94 -29.52
C SER A 106 0.02 9.67 -28.49
N GLN A 107 0.22 10.98 -28.30
CA GLN A 107 -0.56 11.76 -27.34
C GLN A 107 -2.06 11.74 -27.66
N GLY A 108 -2.90 11.57 -26.63
CA GLY A 108 -4.36 11.63 -26.74
C GLY A 108 -5.06 10.31 -27.12
N LYS A 109 -4.30 9.24 -27.36
CA LYS A 109 -4.86 7.90 -27.61
C LYS A 109 -5.12 7.16 -26.30
N VAL A 110 -6.22 6.40 -26.25
CA VAL A 110 -6.60 5.60 -25.07
C VAL A 110 -5.51 4.58 -24.71
N GLU A 111 -4.78 4.09 -25.72
CA GLU A 111 -3.63 3.20 -25.57
C GLU A 111 -2.51 3.79 -24.69
N ALA A 112 -2.42 5.11 -24.56
CA ALA A 112 -1.46 5.75 -23.65
C ALA A 112 -1.68 5.32 -22.20
N LEU A 113 -2.93 5.03 -21.77
CA LEU A 113 -3.23 4.55 -20.43
C LEU A 113 -2.55 3.20 -20.13
N LEU A 114 -2.45 2.30 -21.12
CA LEU A 114 -1.70 1.04 -20.94
C LEU A 114 -0.21 1.28 -20.79
N VAL A 115 0.35 2.25 -21.51
CA VAL A 115 1.77 2.60 -21.38
C VAL A 115 2.03 3.20 -19.99
N PHE A 116 1.12 4.06 -19.49
CA PHE A 116 1.18 4.57 -18.12
C PHE A 116 1.03 3.46 -17.08
N ALA A 117 0.13 2.49 -17.32
CA ALA A 117 -0.03 1.32 -16.45
C ALA A 117 1.25 0.46 -16.43
N ALA A 118 1.88 0.22 -17.58
CA ALA A 118 3.14 -0.52 -17.67
C ALA A 118 4.29 0.22 -16.97
N ALA A 119 4.35 1.55 -17.10
CA ALA A 119 5.30 2.39 -16.37
C ALA A 119 5.10 2.34 -14.85
N ALA A 120 3.85 2.42 -14.39
CA ALA A 120 3.51 2.28 -12.99
C ALA A 120 3.82 0.86 -12.46
N ALA A 121 3.58 -0.17 -13.27
CA ALA A 121 3.92 -1.55 -12.91
C ALA A 121 5.44 -1.75 -12.82
N LEU A 122 6.20 -1.22 -13.77
CA LEU A 122 7.66 -1.31 -13.81
C LEU A 122 8.28 -0.54 -12.63
N SER A 123 7.81 0.68 -12.36
CA SER A 123 8.26 1.47 -11.21
C SER A 123 7.86 0.79 -9.89
N GLY A 124 6.66 0.24 -9.80
CA GLY A 124 6.20 -0.57 -8.67
C GLY A 124 7.03 -1.82 -8.45
N TRP A 125 7.43 -2.53 -9.50
CA TRP A 125 8.29 -3.70 -9.43
C TRP A 125 9.71 -3.34 -8.98
N ARG A 126 10.30 -2.29 -9.58
CA ARG A 126 11.66 -1.82 -9.26
C ARG A 126 11.78 -1.28 -7.84
N MET A 127 10.83 -0.44 -7.43
CA MET A 127 10.81 0.20 -6.11
C MET A 127 10.17 -0.66 -5.03
N ARG A 128 9.47 -1.73 -5.44
CA ARG A 128 8.65 -2.59 -4.56
C ARG A 128 7.67 -1.77 -3.73
N ASN A 129 7.02 -0.80 -4.38
CA ASN A 129 6.05 0.09 -3.77
C ASN A 129 4.63 -0.40 -4.10
N GLU A 130 3.87 -0.75 -3.07
CA GLU A 130 2.47 -1.17 -3.19
C GLU A 130 1.58 -0.13 -3.90
N PHE A 131 1.82 1.16 -3.72
CA PHE A 131 1.01 2.22 -4.30
C PHE A 131 1.08 2.22 -5.84
N PHE A 132 2.27 2.00 -6.41
CA PHE A 132 2.44 2.00 -7.86
C PHE A 132 1.86 0.75 -8.53
N GLY A 133 1.92 -0.40 -7.87
CA GLY A 133 1.23 -1.60 -8.34
C GLY A 133 -0.29 -1.41 -8.32
N ALA A 134 -0.83 -0.76 -7.28
CA ALA A 134 -2.25 -0.42 -7.23
C ALA A 134 -2.65 0.59 -8.32
N LEU A 135 -1.86 1.64 -8.51
CA LEU A 135 -2.05 2.63 -9.57
C LEU A 135 -2.04 1.98 -10.96
N ALA A 136 -1.12 1.04 -11.21
CA ALA A 136 -1.06 0.31 -12.47
C ALA A 136 -2.37 -0.46 -12.74
N ALA A 137 -2.88 -1.18 -11.75
CA ALA A 137 -4.14 -1.90 -11.89
C ALA A 137 -5.34 -0.97 -12.09
N ILE A 138 -5.38 0.18 -11.39
CA ILE A 138 -6.41 1.21 -11.60
C ILE A 138 -6.37 1.69 -13.05
N LEU A 139 -5.18 2.02 -13.58
CA LEU A 139 -5.03 2.48 -14.95
C LEU A 139 -5.46 1.42 -15.99
N VAL A 140 -5.26 0.13 -15.71
CA VAL A 140 -5.78 -0.95 -16.56
C VAL A 140 -7.31 -0.97 -16.57
N VAL A 141 -7.96 -0.84 -15.42
CA VAL A 141 -9.42 -0.79 -15.33
C VAL A 141 -9.96 0.45 -16.06
N VAL A 142 -9.33 1.60 -15.87
CA VAL A 142 -9.70 2.86 -16.54
C VAL A 142 -9.46 2.76 -18.05
N TYR A 143 -8.37 2.12 -18.49
CA TYR A 143 -8.13 1.83 -19.91
C TYR A 143 -9.25 1.00 -20.51
N VAL A 144 -9.63 -0.09 -19.85
CA VAL A 144 -10.71 -0.96 -20.31
C VAL A 144 -12.02 -0.17 -20.41
N ALA A 145 -12.33 0.66 -19.40
CA ALA A 145 -13.50 1.52 -19.42
C ALA A 145 -13.47 2.51 -20.59
N ALA A 146 -12.34 3.17 -20.82
CA ALA A 146 -12.18 4.16 -21.88
C ALA A 146 -12.14 3.56 -23.30
N LYS A 147 -11.63 2.33 -23.45
CA LYS A 147 -11.50 1.65 -24.74
C LYS A 147 -12.81 1.01 -25.20
N TRP A 148 -13.61 0.52 -24.26
CA TRP A 148 -14.92 -0.09 -24.49
C TRP A 148 -16.01 0.69 -23.74
N ASP A 149 -16.12 1.97 -24.08
CA ASP A 149 -17.06 2.94 -23.51
C ASP A 149 -18.53 2.49 -23.57
N HIS A 150 -18.89 1.67 -24.57
CA HIS A 150 -20.24 1.11 -24.71
C HIS A 150 -20.55 -0.07 -23.78
N THR A 151 -19.55 -0.69 -23.13
CA THR A 151 -19.74 -1.89 -22.31
C THR A 151 -19.18 -1.72 -20.89
N PRO A 152 -19.91 -1.05 -19.97
CA PRO A 152 -19.44 -0.81 -18.60
C PRO A 152 -19.20 -2.11 -17.81
N ILE A 153 -19.84 -3.20 -18.21
CA ILE A 153 -19.72 -4.54 -17.64
C ILE A 153 -18.28 -5.06 -17.74
N LEU A 154 -17.54 -4.70 -18.80
CA LEU A 154 -16.19 -5.20 -19.03
C LEU A 154 -15.20 -4.59 -18.01
N ALA A 155 -15.28 -3.28 -17.75
CA ALA A 155 -14.45 -2.63 -16.75
C ALA A 155 -14.72 -3.18 -15.34
N MET A 156 -15.99 -3.37 -14.99
CA MET A 156 -16.38 -3.93 -13.69
C MET A 156 -15.92 -5.38 -13.52
N SER A 157 -16.05 -6.22 -14.56
CA SER A 157 -15.63 -7.61 -14.51
C SER A 157 -14.11 -7.75 -14.39
N VAL A 158 -13.33 -6.94 -15.13
CA VAL A 158 -11.86 -6.89 -14.98
C VAL A 158 -11.47 -6.48 -13.56
N ALA A 159 -12.08 -5.44 -13.01
CA ALA A 159 -11.83 -5.01 -11.65
C ALA A 159 -12.16 -6.10 -10.61
N ALA A 160 -13.31 -6.77 -10.76
CA ALA A 160 -13.70 -7.89 -9.91
C ALA A 160 -12.71 -9.06 -9.98
N LEU A 161 -12.26 -9.42 -11.19
CA LEU A 161 -11.27 -10.47 -11.39
C LEU A 161 -9.93 -10.13 -10.72
N ILE A 162 -9.46 -8.88 -10.83
CA ILE A 162 -8.24 -8.45 -10.15
C ILE A 162 -8.42 -8.51 -8.63
N ALA A 163 -9.57 -8.07 -8.10
CA ALA A 163 -9.86 -8.12 -6.66
C ALA A 163 -9.84 -9.56 -6.13
N ILE A 164 -10.50 -10.49 -6.83
CA ILE A 164 -10.56 -11.90 -6.47
C ILE A 164 -9.18 -12.55 -6.59
N ALA A 165 -8.44 -12.29 -7.67
CA ALA A 165 -7.08 -12.79 -7.85
C ALA A 165 -6.14 -12.28 -6.74
N ALA A 166 -6.26 -11.01 -6.35
CA ALA A 166 -5.51 -10.43 -5.25
C ALA A 166 -5.88 -11.08 -3.90
N ALA A 167 -7.16 -11.36 -3.67
CA ALA A 167 -7.59 -12.11 -2.48
C ALA A 167 -6.94 -13.50 -2.43
N PHE A 168 -6.95 -14.26 -3.54
CA PHE A 168 -6.26 -15.54 -3.59
C PHE A 168 -4.74 -15.42 -3.43
N ALA A 169 -4.14 -14.36 -3.96
CA ALA A 169 -2.71 -14.10 -3.79
C ALA A 169 -2.34 -13.86 -2.32
N LEU A 170 -3.21 -13.26 -1.50
CA LEU A 170 -3.00 -13.09 -0.06
C LEU A 170 -2.93 -14.40 0.73
N ARG A 171 -3.47 -15.49 0.19
CA ARG A 171 -3.37 -16.81 0.84
C ARG A 171 -1.93 -17.31 0.89
N ARG A 172 -1.09 -16.89 -0.06
CA ARG A 172 0.32 -17.27 -0.11
C ARG A 172 1.10 -16.45 0.90
N VAL A 173 1.95 -17.11 1.68
CA VAL A 173 2.94 -16.41 2.52
C VAL A 173 3.97 -15.78 1.58
N TRP A 174 4.02 -14.45 1.57
CA TRP A 174 5.00 -13.74 0.78
C TRP A 174 6.22 -13.47 1.64
N GLN A 175 7.42 -13.69 1.09
CA GLN A 175 8.67 -13.37 1.77
C GLN A 175 8.81 -11.88 2.10
N ARG A 176 7.98 -11.02 1.50
CA ARG A 176 8.09 -9.56 1.62
C ARG A 176 6.75 -8.91 1.98
N PRO A 177 6.70 -8.10 3.06
CA PRO A 177 5.47 -7.42 3.50
C PRO A 177 4.86 -6.45 2.48
N SER A 178 5.66 -5.90 1.56
CA SER A 178 5.16 -4.97 0.52
C SER A 178 4.18 -5.64 -0.45
N ASN A 179 4.40 -6.91 -0.76
CA ASN A 179 3.54 -7.65 -1.68
C ASN A 179 2.18 -7.98 -1.04
N GLU A 180 2.19 -8.33 0.25
CA GLU A 180 0.96 -8.53 1.02
C GLU A 180 0.13 -7.25 1.06
N ARG A 181 0.77 -6.10 1.29
CA ARG A 181 0.10 -4.79 1.26
C ARG A 181 -0.42 -4.43 -0.13
N LEU A 182 0.32 -4.75 -1.19
CA LEU A 182 -0.14 -4.56 -2.56
C LEU A 182 -1.42 -5.36 -2.82
N PHE A 183 -1.42 -6.66 -2.55
CA PHE A 183 -2.59 -7.50 -2.80
C PHE A 183 -3.78 -7.14 -1.89
N ALA A 184 -3.52 -6.76 -0.63
CA ALA A 184 -4.54 -6.23 0.27
C ALA A 184 -5.15 -4.92 -0.28
N GLY A 185 -4.30 -4.00 -0.75
CA GLY A 185 -4.74 -2.76 -1.38
C GLY A 185 -5.52 -2.99 -2.67
N LEU A 186 -5.07 -3.91 -3.52
CA LEU A 186 -5.77 -4.29 -4.76
C LEU A 186 -7.13 -4.92 -4.47
N ALA A 187 -7.19 -5.89 -3.55
CA ALA A 187 -8.45 -6.52 -3.17
C ALA A 187 -9.47 -5.46 -2.73
N LEU A 188 -9.05 -4.50 -1.91
CA LEU A 188 -9.88 -3.41 -1.38
C LEU A 188 -10.30 -2.38 -2.43
N VAL A 189 -9.37 -1.89 -3.25
CA VAL A 189 -9.57 -0.72 -4.12
C VAL A 189 -10.23 -1.07 -5.45
N MET A 190 -10.00 -2.28 -5.97
CA MET A 190 -10.50 -2.66 -7.29
C MET A 190 -12.03 -2.65 -7.40
N PRO A 191 -12.84 -3.18 -6.46
CA PRO A 191 -14.30 -3.12 -6.57
C PRO A 191 -14.84 -1.70 -6.68
N VAL A 192 -14.28 -0.78 -5.89
CA VAL A 192 -14.63 0.65 -5.91
C VAL A 192 -14.19 1.28 -7.23
N THR A 193 -12.99 0.96 -7.71
CA THR A 193 -12.47 1.49 -8.98
C THR A 193 -13.32 1.04 -10.17
N GLY A 194 -13.70 -0.23 -10.21
CA GLY A 194 -14.61 -0.77 -11.23
C GLY A 194 -15.95 -0.05 -11.22
N TYR A 195 -16.54 0.13 -10.04
CA TYR A 195 -17.81 0.83 -9.87
C TYR A 195 -17.73 2.32 -10.25
N LEU A 196 -16.69 3.05 -9.82
CA LEU A 196 -16.49 4.45 -10.22
C LEU A 196 -16.28 4.57 -11.74
N SER A 197 -15.62 3.60 -12.37
CA SER A 197 -15.44 3.59 -13.82
C SER A 197 -16.78 3.43 -14.54
N THR A 198 -17.70 2.61 -14.03
CA THR A 198 -19.05 2.50 -14.62
C THR A 198 -19.88 3.77 -14.42
N ILE A 199 -19.77 4.43 -13.26
CA ILE A 199 -20.40 5.75 -13.02
C ILE A 199 -19.86 6.79 -14.00
N ALA A 200 -18.54 6.85 -14.17
CA ALA A 200 -17.90 7.82 -15.06
C ALA A 200 -18.38 7.66 -16.50
N LEU A 201 -18.50 6.42 -17.00
CA LEU A 201 -19.06 6.14 -18.33
C LEU A 201 -20.52 6.57 -18.44
N ARG A 202 -21.33 6.34 -17.41
CA ARG A 202 -22.76 6.72 -17.39
C ARG A 202 -22.97 8.22 -17.24
N MET A 203 -22.06 8.96 -16.62
CA MET A 203 -22.18 10.41 -16.46
C MET A 203 -22.25 11.14 -17.81
N PHE A 204 -21.64 10.57 -18.85
CA PHE A 204 -21.70 11.09 -20.21
C PHE A 204 -22.93 10.61 -21.01
N GLN A 205 -23.76 9.74 -20.42
CA GLN A 205 -24.99 9.23 -21.03
C GLN A 205 -26.21 9.85 -20.32
N THR A 206 -27.21 10.27 -21.08
CA THR A 206 -28.36 11.07 -20.58
C THR A 206 -29.34 10.32 -19.68
N THR A 207 -29.17 9.02 -19.45
CA THR A 207 -30.09 8.20 -18.65
C THR A 207 -29.35 7.33 -17.64
N PHE A 208 -29.51 7.66 -16.36
CA PHE A 208 -29.08 6.83 -15.24
C PHE A 208 -30.06 5.66 -15.04
N VAL A 209 -29.97 4.66 -15.91
CA VAL A 209 -30.77 3.43 -15.80
C VAL A 209 -30.08 2.47 -14.83
N MET A 210 -30.85 1.83 -13.96
CA MET A 210 -30.42 0.69 -13.14
C MET A 210 -29.68 -0.34 -14.01
N ASN A 211 -28.49 -0.75 -13.60
CA ASN A 211 -27.75 -1.81 -14.30
C ASN A 211 -27.64 -3.05 -13.42
N LEU A 212 -28.60 -3.97 -13.60
CA LEU A 212 -28.70 -5.22 -12.84
C LEU A 212 -27.42 -6.06 -12.95
N GLU A 213 -26.73 -6.00 -14.09
CA GLU A 213 -25.51 -6.79 -14.32
C GLU A 213 -24.33 -6.29 -13.47
N VAL A 214 -24.17 -4.96 -13.36
CA VAL A 214 -23.13 -4.37 -12.48
C VAL A 214 -23.40 -4.72 -11.02
N ALA A 215 -24.67 -4.64 -10.59
CA ALA A 215 -25.09 -5.06 -9.26
C ALA A 215 -24.82 -6.55 -9.01
N ALA A 216 -25.09 -7.41 -10.01
CA ALA A 216 -24.83 -8.84 -9.92
C ALA A 216 -23.32 -9.15 -9.80
N ILE A 217 -22.46 -8.50 -10.59
CA ILE A 217 -21.00 -8.67 -10.50
C ILE A 217 -20.49 -8.24 -9.12
N LEU A 218 -20.94 -7.09 -8.62
CA LEU A 218 -20.58 -6.62 -7.27
C LEU A 218 -21.09 -7.57 -6.18
N GLY A 219 -22.30 -8.10 -6.31
CA GLY A 219 -22.87 -9.08 -5.39
C GLY A 219 -22.10 -10.41 -5.37
N ILE A 220 -21.74 -10.94 -6.54
CA ILE A 220 -20.91 -12.15 -6.65
C ILE A 220 -19.53 -11.91 -6.05
N THR A 221 -18.90 -10.78 -6.37
CA THR A 221 -17.59 -10.38 -5.84
C THR A 221 -17.65 -10.26 -4.32
N ALA A 222 -18.68 -9.60 -3.79
CA ALA A 222 -18.94 -9.49 -2.36
C ALA A 222 -19.08 -10.85 -1.69
N ALA A 223 -19.87 -11.77 -2.26
CA ALA A 223 -20.06 -13.10 -1.72
C ALA A 223 -18.74 -13.89 -1.65
N ILE A 224 -17.93 -13.84 -2.71
CA ILE A 224 -16.61 -14.50 -2.75
C ILE A 224 -15.66 -13.90 -1.70
N LEU A 225 -15.57 -12.56 -1.63
CA LEU A 225 -14.70 -11.86 -0.68
C LEU A 225 -15.16 -12.04 0.77
N LEU A 226 -16.47 -12.10 1.02
CA LEU A 226 -17.04 -12.36 2.34
C LEU A 226 -16.75 -13.80 2.77
N ALA A 227 -17.01 -14.78 1.91
CA ALA A 227 -16.73 -16.18 2.19
C ALA A 227 -15.23 -16.40 2.46
N THR A 228 -14.35 -15.90 1.59
CA THR A 228 -12.90 -16.00 1.78
C THR A 228 -12.41 -15.22 3.00
N GLY A 229 -12.96 -14.03 3.26
CA GLY A 229 -12.68 -13.24 4.46
C GLY A 229 -13.06 -13.93 5.76
N ILE A 230 -14.20 -14.64 5.80
CA ILE A 230 -14.63 -15.45 6.96
C ILE A 230 -13.74 -16.67 7.12
N ILE A 231 -13.51 -17.44 6.04
CA ILE A 231 -12.73 -18.69 6.08
C ILE A 231 -11.27 -18.40 6.47
N TRP A 232 -10.66 -17.37 5.88
CA TRP A 232 -9.26 -17.01 6.15
C TRP A 232 -9.09 -16.03 7.31
N ARG A 233 -10.20 -15.50 7.84
CA ARG A 233 -10.24 -14.56 8.97
C ARG A 233 -9.43 -13.28 8.67
N ASP A 234 -9.51 -12.79 7.44
CA ASP A 234 -8.80 -11.60 6.96
C ASP A 234 -9.74 -10.38 6.97
N ARG A 235 -9.36 -9.36 7.73
CA ARG A 235 -10.15 -8.11 7.88
C ARG A 235 -10.24 -7.33 6.58
N VAL A 236 -9.21 -7.34 5.74
CA VAL A 236 -9.19 -6.55 4.50
C VAL A 236 -10.22 -7.08 3.52
N LEU A 237 -10.33 -8.40 3.39
CA LEU A 237 -11.32 -9.04 2.52
C LEU A 237 -12.76 -8.75 2.99
N LEU A 238 -12.97 -8.73 4.30
CA LEU A 238 -14.27 -8.39 4.88
C LEU A 238 -14.66 -6.93 4.61
N ILE A 239 -13.73 -5.98 4.74
CA ILE A 239 -13.97 -4.57 4.39
C ILE A 239 -14.23 -4.44 2.88
N SER A 240 -13.48 -5.16 2.06
CA SER A 240 -13.70 -5.15 0.61
C SER A 240 -15.07 -5.71 0.22
N ALA A 241 -15.53 -6.76 0.92
CA ALA A 241 -16.84 -7.32 0.72
C ALA A 241 -17.94 -6.33 1.12
N THR A 242 -17.82 -5.65 2.26
CA THR A 242 -18.82 -4.64 2.67
C THR A 242 -18.88 -3.46 1.71
N LEU A 243 -17.74 -2.99 1.20
CA LEU A 243 -17.70 -1.96 0.15
C LEU A 243 -18.40 -2.43 -1.13
N SER A 244 -18.19 -3.68 -1.54
CA SER A 244 -18.83 -4.26 -2.73
C SER A 244 -20.36 -4.39 -2.54
N ILE A 245 -20.81 -4.80 -1.35
CA ILE A 245 -22.23 -4.83 -0.98
C ILE A 245 -22.83 -3.43 -1.01
N ALA A 246 -22.14 -2.44 -0.44
CA ALA A 246 -22.61 -1.06 -0.45
C ALA A 246 -22.78 -0.52 -1.88
N CYS A 247 -21.83 -0.78 -2.77
CA CYS A 247 -21.93 -0.39 -4.18
C CYS A 247 -23.09 -1.12 -4.89
N ALA A 248 -23.27 -2.43 -4.65
CA ALA A 248 -24.39 -3.19 -5.21
C ALA A 248 -25.75 -2.68 -4.72
N ALA A 249 -25.85 -2.32 -3.44
CA ALA A 249 -27.07 -1.78 -2.84
C ALA A 249 -27.47 -0.42 -3.45
N ILE A 250 -26.48 0.41 -3.83
CA ILE A 250 -26.75 1.69 -4.51
C ILE A 250 -27.42 1.43 -5.88
N GLU A 251 -26.91 0.48 -6.67
CA GLU A 251 -27.50 0.11 -7.96
C GLU A 251 -28.91 -0.49 -7.79
N LEU A 252 -29.13 -1.30 -6.75
CA LEU A 252 -30.44 -1.93 -6.48
C LEU A 252 -31.45 -0.99 -5.81
N ARG A 253 -31.07 0.24 -5.44
CA ARG A 253 -31.94 1.18 -4.69
C ARG A 253 -33.26 1.48 -5.42
N GLN A 254 -33.21 1.50 -6.76
CA GLN A 254 -34.36 1.79 -7.63
C GLN A 254 -35.32 0.59 -7.78
N LEU A 255 -34.92 -0.62 -7.38
CA LEU A 255 -35.76 -1.82 -7.53
C LEU A 255 -36.86 -1.91 -6.48
N PHE A 256 -36.65 -1.25 -5.34
CA PHE A 256 -37.55 -1.30 -4.21
C PHE A 256 -38.35 0.00 -4.12
N ASP A 257 -39.66 0.00 -4.38
CA ASP A 257 -40.54 1.18 -4.21
C ASP A 257 -41.01 1.36 -2.75
N TYR A 258 -40.10 1.17 -1.79
CA TYR A 258 -40.39 1.44 -0.39
C TYR A 258 -40.12 2.91 -0.03
N PRO A 259 -40.87 3.48 0.94
CA PRO A 259 -40.56 4.80 1.49
C PRO A 259 -39.12 4.82 2.04
N ALA A 260 -38.45 5.96 1.90
CA ALA A 260 -37.02 6.11 2.24
C ALA A 260 -36.71 5.71 3.70
N GLU A 261 -37.64 5.98 4.59
CA GLU A 261 -37.58 5.61 6.02
C GLU A 261 -37.50 4.10 6.21
N ALA A 262 -38.38 3.33 5.55
CA ALA A 262 -38.38 1.87 5.62
C ALA A 262 -37.08 1.27 5.03
N LYS A 263 -36.54 1.87 3.96
CA LYS A 263 -35.25 1.46 3.39
C LYS A 263 -34.11 1.66 4.37
N LEU A 264 -34.05 2.80 5.05
CA LEU A 264 -33.00 3.12 6.03
C LEU A 264 -33.09 2.23 7.27
N ILE A 265 -34.30 1.98 7.78
CA ILE A 265 -34.53 1.09 8.92
C ILE A 265 -34.12 -0.34 8.57
N GLY A 266 -34.55 -0.85 7.42
CA GLY A 266 -34.18 -2.19 6.93
C GLY A 266 -32.67 -2.33 6.73
N ALA A 267 -32.02 -1.33 6.11
CA ALA A 267 -30.57 -1.30 5.94
C ALA A 267 -29.84 -1.27 7.29
N GLY A 268 -30.31 -0.48 8.25
CA GLY A 268 -29.75 -0.43 9.60
C GLY A 268 -29.81 -1.76 10.33
N ILE A 269 -30.97 -2.45 10.27
CA ILE A 269 -31.15 -3.79 10.85
C ILE A 269 -30.22 -4.81 10.17
N ALA A 270 -30.11 -4.78 8.85
CA ALA A 270 -29.23 -5.68 8.11
C ALA A 270 -27.75 -5.46 8.47
N VAL A 271 -27.31 -4.20 8.53
CA VAL A 271 -25.95 -3.84 8.95
C VAL A 271 -25.68 -4.31 10.38
N PHE A 272 -26.63 -4.12 11.29
CA PHE A 272 -26.50 -4.57 12.67
C PHE A 272 -26.39 -6.10 12.77
N ALA A 273 -27.23 -6.84 12.04
CA ALA A 273 -27.16 -8.31 12.00
C ALA A 273 -25.83 -8.81 11.42
N ILE A 274 -25.32 -8.17 10.36
CA ILE A 274 -24.01 -8.47 9.78
C ILE A 274 -22.89 -8.17 10.78
N ALA A 275 -22.96 -7.04 11.49
CA ALA A 275 -21.97 -6.68 12.51
C ALA A 275 -21.93 -7.71 13.66
N VAL A 276 -23.08 -8.11 14.19
CA VAL A 276 -23.18 -9.12 15.28
C VAL A 276 -22.67 -10.49 14.82
N THR A 277 -23.01 -10.90 13.60
CA THR A 277 -22.54 -12.19 13.04
C THR A 277 -21.04 -12.17 12.78
N LEU A 278 -20.49 -11.07 12.26
CA LEU A 278 -19.05 -10.86 12.11
C LEU A 278 -18.34 -10.88 13.45
N GLU A 279 -18.85 -10.20 14.48
CA GLU A 279 -18.26 -10.19 15.81
C GLU A 279 -18.19 -11.61 16.41
N ARG A 280 -19.28 -12.38 16.28
CA ARG A 280 -19.31 -13.78 16.72
C ARG A 280 -18.34 -14.67 15.92
N ALA A 281 -18.25 -14.50 14.61
CA ALA A 281 -17.35 -15.27 13.75
C ALA A 281 -15.87 -14.94 14.02
N LEU A 282 -15.57 -13.68 14.33
CA LEU A 282 -14.21 -13.15 14.48
C LEU A 282 -13.65 -13.21 15.92
N ARG A 283 -14.40 -13.74 16.90
CA ARG A 283 -14.01 -13.84 18.33
C ARG A 283 -12.71 -14.61 18.66
N ARG A 284 -11.98 -15.15 17.68
CA ARG A 284 -10.65 -15.79 17.85
C ARG A 284 -9.59 -15.14 16.96
N LYS A 285 -8.32 -15.20 17.39
CA LYS A 285 -7.08 -14.65 16.79
C LYS A 285 -7.24 -14.34 15.29
N THR A 286 -7.47 -13.07 14.97
CA THR A 286 -7.61 -12.58 13.59
C THR A 286 -6.24 -12.31 12.98
N ARG A 287 -6.08 -12.57 11.68
CA ARG A 287 -4.88 -12.24 10.89
C ARG A 287 -5.19 -11.03 10.01
N GLY A 288 -4.16 -10.27 9.60
CA GLY A 288 -4.30 -9.11 8.72
C GLY A 288 -3.70 -7.83 9.29
N LEU A 289 -4.02 -6.69 8.68
CA LEU A 289 -3.51 -5.35 9.00
C LEU A 289 -3.93 -4.92 10.42
N VAL A 290 -3.20 -5.41 11.41
CA VAL A 290 -3.23 -4.86 12.76
C VAL A 290 -2.41 -3.58 12.68
N VAL A 291 -3.10 -2.46 12.55
CA VAL A 291 -2.51 -1.17 12.92
C VAL A 291 -2.35 -1.24 14.43
N THR A 292 -1.25 -1.84 14.90
CA THR A 292 -0.74 -1.51 16.21
C THR A 292 -0.37 -0.05 16.09
N THR A 293 -1.25 0.83 16.53
CA THR A 293 -0.86 2.19 16.89
C THR A 293 0.15 2.04 18.01
N VAL A 294 1.42 1.86 17.66
CA VAL A 294 2.47 2.45 18.47
C VAL A 294 2.16 3.92 18.33
N ALA A 295 1.44 4.45 19.32
CA ALA A 295 1.17 5.87 19.44
C ALA A 295 2.53 6.55 19.60
N THR A 296 3.19 6.79 18.47
CA THR A 296 4.22 7.80 18.35
C THR A 296 3.43 9.09 18.37
N ASN A 297 3.62 9.86 19.42
CA ASN A 297 2.97 11.14 19.58
C ASN A 297 3.29 11.95 18.31
N PRO A 298 2.35 12.66 17.66
CA PRO A 298 2.69 13.52 16.52
C PRO A 298 3.84 14.50 16.81
N TYR A 299 4.05 14.83 18.08
CA TYR A 299 5.21 15.59 18.56
C TYR A 299 6.55 14.84 18.50
N ASP A 300 6.57 13.51 18.63
CA ASP A 300 7.78 12.69 18.47
C ASP A 300 8.27 12.67 17.02
N GLU A 301 7.35 12.68 16.04
CA GLU A 301 7.71 12.74 14.63
C GLU A 301 8.28 14.14 14.29
N ALA A 302 7.70 15.21 14.85
CA ALA A 302 8.23 16.57 14.73
C ALA A 302 9.58 16.77 15.46
N MET A 303 9.76 16.18 16.64
CA MET A 303 11.04 16.18 17.36
C MET A 303 12.10 15.32 16.67
N GLN A 304 11.74 14.20 16.03
CA GLN A 304 12.64 13.45 15.15
C GLN A 304 13.07 14.28 13.94
N ILE A 305 12.15 15.06 13.36
CA ILE A 305 12.46 15.99 12.25
C ILE A 305 13.43 17.08 12.73
N GLY A 306 13.19 17.68 13.89
CA GLY A 306 14.10 18.64 14.52
C GLY A 306 15.47 18.05 14.85
N GLY A 307 15.50 16.83 15.39
CA GLY A 307 16.72 16.09 15.72
C GLY A 307 17.55 15.72 14.49
N ILE A 308 16.93 15.28 13.39
CA ILE A 308 17.62 14.93 12.15
C ILE A 308 18.19 16.19 11.46
N LEU A 309 17.48 17.32 11.50
CA LEU A 309 17.97 18.60 10.96
C LEU A 309 19.09 19.23 11.81
N THR A 310 19.09 19.00 13.12
CA THR A 310 20.11 19.57 14.04
C THR A 310 21.34 18.69 14.21
N VAL A 311 21.21 17.37 14.02
CA VAL A 311 22.30 16.40 14.23
C VAL A 311 22.92 15.95 12.90
N ALA A 312 22.38 16.30 11.73
CA ALA A 312 22.99 15.97 10.44
C ALA A 312 24.44 16.49 10.36
N PRO A 313 25.47 15.61 10.44
CA PRO A 313 26.84 16.02 10.23
C PRO A 313 26.97 16.31 8.74
N HIS A 314 27.36 17.53 8.38
CA HIS A 314 27.75 17.88 7.00
C HIS A 314 29.14 17.32 6.65
N GLY A 315 29.45 16.11 7.13
CA GLY A 315 30.72 15.44 6.98
C GLY A 315 30.60 14.24 6.04
N SER A 316 31.53 14.15 5.10
CA SER A 316 31.83 12.95 4.33
C SER A 316 31.77 11.68 5.19
N ALA A 317 31.11 10.65 4.68
CA ALA A 317 30.99 9.35 5.33
C ALA A 317 32.35 8.88 5.89
N PRO A 318 32.41 8.44 7.17
CA PRO A 318 33.63 7.84 7.70
C PRO A 318 34.01 6.59 6.88
N PRO A 319 35.31 6.34 6.65
CA PRO A 319 35.76 5.10 6.06
C PRO A 319 35.33 3.92 6.94
N ALA A 320 34.95 2.83 6.30
CA ALA A 320 34.45 1.59 6.89
C ALA A 320 35.08 1.27 8.26
N HIS A 321 34.27 1.23 9.32
CA HIS A 321 34.71 0.69 10.59
C HIS A 321 34.86 -0.83 10.47
N ALA A 322 36.05 -1.32 10.81
CA ALA A 322 36.33 -2.73 11.01
C ALA A 322 35.44 -3.30 12.13
N HIS A 323 34.99 -4.53 11.94
CA HIS A 323 34.26 -5.30 12.94
C HIS A 323 35.06 -5.37 14.26
N THR A 324 34.66 -4.61 15.26
CA THR A 324 35.00 -4.86 16.67
C THR A 324 33.69 -5.01 17.44
N GLY A 325 33.11 -6.22 17.37
CA GLY A 325 32.21 -6.68 18.42
C GLY A 325 33.01 -6.96 19.69
N PRO A 326 32.36 -7.02 20.86
CA PRO A 326 33.04 -7.31 22.12
C PRO A 326 33.72 -8.68 22.05
N VAL A 327 35.04 -8.66 22.25
CA VAL A 327 35.88 -9.85 22.43
C VAL A 327 35.48 -10.48 23.76
N LEU A 328 34.86 -11.66 23.69
CA LEU A 328 34.75 -12.56 24.83
C LEU A 328 36.15 -13.17 25.01
N GLU A 329 36.79 -12.86 26.13
CA GLU A 329 38.08 -13.40 26.52
C GLU A 329 38.08 -14.93 26.54
N ASP A 330 39.15 -15.49 25.99
CA ASP A 330 39.55 -16.88 26.10
C ASP A 330 39.59 -17.31 27.58
N SER A 331 38.59 -18.08 28.00
CA SER A 331 38.77 -19.05 29.09
C SER A 331 39.08 -20.40 28.46
N THR A 332 40.32 -20.59 28.04
CA THR A 332 40.89 -21.90 27.73
C THR A 332 41.03 -22.70 29.02
N SER A 333 39.96 -23.34 29.47
CA SER A 333 40.03 -24.47 30.38
C SER A 333 39.18 -25.61 29.84
N ALA A 334 39.84 -26.75 29.62
CA ALA A 334 39.23 -27.98 29.19
C ALA A 334 38.34 -28.52 30.31
N THR A 335 37.03 -28.57 30.09
CA THR A 335 36.14 -29.62 30.62
C THR A 335 34.74 -29.45 30.00
N ASP A 336 34.42 -30.37 29.10
CA ASP A 336 33.24 -31.23 29.23
C ASP A 336 31.85 -30.55 29.37
N LYS A 337 31.06 -30.56 28.28
CA LYS A 337 29.71 -31.19 28.25
C LYS A 337 29.00 -31.07 26.89
N SER A 338 28.90 -32.25 26.29
CA SER A 338 27.91 -32.78 25.33
C SER A 338 26.90 -31.85 24.65
N PHE A 339 26.98 -31.84 23.32
CA PHE A 339 25.82 -31.71 22.43
C PHE A 339 24.94 -32.98 22.47
N GLY A 340 23.64 -32.77 22.67
CA GLY A 340 22.53 -33.71 22.45
C GLY A 340 21.27 -32.92 22.78
N GLY A 341 20.32 -32.65 21.89
CA GLY A 341 19.57 -33.57 21.04
C GLY A 341 18.08 -33.24 21.27
N ALA A 342 17.37 -32.96 20.17
CA ALA A 342 15.92 -32.96 19.92
C ALA A 342 14.89 -32.93 21.08
N GLY A 343 13.82 -32.13 20.90
CA GLY A 343 12.57 -32.32 21.65
C GLY A 343 11.47 -31.34 21.29
N ALA A 344 10.59 -31.74 20.37
CA ALA A 344 9.28 -31.14 20.17
C ALA A 344 8.30 -31.61 21.27
N GLY A 345 7.39 -30.72 21.67
CA GLY A 345 6.26 -30.93 22.58
C GLY A 345 5.99 -29.62 23.33
N GLY A 346 4.84 -28.95 23.27
CA GLY A 346 3.49 -29.44 23.07
C GLY A 346 2.80 -29.59 24.42
N GLY A 347 2.20 -28.50 24.93
CA GLY A 347 1.27 -28.53 26.06
C GLY A 347 1.51 -27.42 27.09
N TYR A 348 0.74 -26.32 26.99
CA TYR A 348 -0.10 -25.73 28.05
C TYR A 348 -1.17 -24.86 27.40
#